data_AF-A0A3P7I6N0-F1
#
_entry.id   AF-A0A3P7I6N0-F1
#
_cell.length_a   1.000
_cell.length_b   1.000
_cell.length_c   1.000
_cell.angle_alpha   90.00
_cell.angle_beta   90.00
_cell.angle_gamma   90.00
#
_symmetry.space_group_name_H-M   'P 1'
#
loop_
_entity.id
_entity.type
_entity.pdbx_description
1 polymer ?
#
loop_
_entity_poly.entity_id
_entity_poly.type
_entity_poly.pdbx_seq_one_letter_code
_entity_poly.pdbx_strand_id
1 'polypeptide(L)'
;MCKESGSATTRLKGQICAYGDIDRDLNTDLIVQHGHLLKIYLQGENGEFTESQQRINVGTQTVFCSVGDFNGDSVPDILVSKKKPTGIFGGLFSSAEQGYESVAHIFVYNAYKPHVFNETFFDQPSVMDINGDGTSDVVGFLANGTFFCRLGSATSEFMPCEDSFKGFNAKPYESFLHAFVDITGDLSAEVVFGTEDSNGRLKLQAWQRISNDKWKHEPALIGDLPVEAGKYYGAALFADFDADGLVDIGIPWCADESCTKIDGIKMWNRHVSLWQHFPVTGLEGSELVSKKGEGNVVFRAGDFSLDGYPDLIALVREKTQNPMVLENVACTDCISNASRKFELRTSPRLIQPSDVSLGQVQMASFFDLKEDGTLDVLLEYKDADQKMAIDFIRCEDKGDTTFLKVQVFSNACDQGCGSDKLKIGSGIAWHGACVMFNMSDSWGHEQKGTQCQMPQTTHRALHTPFALFGLGRSPNFVDYVHIGSARMPEGNGLVHDGNQHHDLKQIVPNSRVIVVPPKGDGRNWQSRLYLTPSQLIIQSLLVLISVCAILLFVVAILHFRERRADKHERQLQSHRFHFDAM
;
A
#
# COMPACT_ATOMS: atom_id res chain seq x y z
N MET A 1 11.86 17.67 -4.74
CA MET A 1 13.06 17.84 -3.86
C MET A 1 12.56 17.52 -2.48
N CYS A 2 13.06 16.47 -1.84
CA CYS A 2 12.49 16.03 -0.57
C CYS A 2 12.98 16.90 0.59
N LYS A 3 12.08 17.62 1.25
CA LYS A 3 12.40 18.58 2.32
C LYS A 3 11.34 18.59 3.42
N GLU A 4 11.74 19.17 4.55
CA GLU A 4 10.85 19.54 5.65
C GLU A 4 9.80 20.58 5.20
N SER A 5 8.60 20.52 5.78
CA SER A 5 7.56 21.53 5.58
C SER A 5 8.00 22.87 6.17
N GLY A 6 7.81 23.97 5.44
CA GLY A 6 8.02 25.33 5.97
C GLY A 6 6.97 25.77 7.00
N SER A 7 5.93 24.96 7.25
CA SER A 7 4.92 25.17 8.29
C SER A 7 5.15 24.17 9.43
N ALA A 8 5.15 24.67 10.67
CA ALA A 8 5.33 23.90 11.90
C ALA A 8 4.29 22.78 12.02
N THR A 9 4.65 21.58 11.57
CA THR A 9 3.79 20.42 11.65
C THR A 9 3.71 19.91 13.07
N THR A 10 2.52 19.51 13.50
CA THR A 10 2.28 18.97 14.83
C THR A 10 3.02 17.64 14.97
N ARG A 11 4.18 17.69 15.65
CA ARG A 11 4.98 16.53 16.00
C ARG A 11 4.11 15.47 16.71
N LEU A 12 3.99 14.30 16.11
CA LEU A 12 3.22 13.20 16.67
C LEU A 12 4.08 12.41 17.66
N LYS A 13 3.55 12.18 18.87
CA LYS A 13 4.26 11.47 19.94
C LYS A 13 3.82 10.01 20.00
N GLY A 14 4.78 9.10 20.06
CA GLY A 14 4.53 7.67 20.14
C GLY A 14 5.20 6.87 19.03
N GLN A 15 4.80 5.60 18.92
CA GLN A 15 5.23 4.65 17.90
C GLN A 15 4.07 4.37 16.96
N ILE A 16 4.34 4.26 15.67
CA ILE A 16 3.29 3.90 14.71
C ILE A 16 2.92 2.43 14.94
N CYS A 17 1.61 2.19 15.09
CA CYS A 17 1.06 0.87 15.28
C CYS A 17 0.48 0.34 13.98
N ALA A 18 -0.39 1.13 13.31
CA ALA A 18 -0.91 0.88 11.97
C ALA A 18 -1.44 2.16 11.33
N TYR A 19 -1.89 2.08 10.08
CA TYR A 19 -2.63 3.15 9.41
C TYR A 19 -3.78 2.58 8.58
N GLY A 20 -4.74 3.42 8.25
CA GLY A 20 -5.96 3.09 7.51
C GLY A 20 -6.90 4.30 7.51
N ASP A 21 -7.94 4.29 6.69
CA ASP A 21 -8.92 5.39 6.62
C ASP A 21 -9.98 5.21 7.71
N ILE A 22 -9.71 5.69 8.94
CA ILE A 22 -10.47 5.37 10.16
C ILE A 22 -11.79 6.13 10.22
N ASP A 23 -11.81 7.40 9.78
CA ASP A 23 -13.04 8.19 9.73
C ASP A 23 -13.78 8.14 8.39
N ARG A 24 -13.22 7.43 7.41
CA ARG A 24 -13.78 7.11 6.08
C ARG A 24 -13.80 8.33 5.16
N ASP A 25 -12.90 9.29 5.35
CA ASP A 25 -12.81 10.50 4.55
C ASP A 25 -11.94 10.34 3.28
N LEU A 26 -11.44 9.13 3.03
CA LEU A 26 -10.52 8.75 1.96
C LEU A 26 -9.07 9.19 2.20
N ASN A 27 -8.70 9.71 3.36
CA ASN A 27 -7.31 9.98 3.71
C ASN A 27 -6.74 8.87 4.60
N THR A 28 -5.43 8.66 4.54
CA THR A 28 -4.79 7.60 5.33
C THR A 28 -4.48 8.12 6.74
N ASP A 29 -5.26 7.69 7.73
CA ASP A 29 -5.08 8.05 9.14
C ASP A 29 -4.04 7.17 9.85
N LEU A 30 -3.56 7.62 11.01
CA LEU A 30 -2.55 6.90 11.80
C LEU A 30 -3.09 6.40 13.13
N ILE A 31 -2.75 5.16 13.48
CA ILE A 31 -2.94 4.58 14.80
C ILE A 31 -1.58 4.53 15.49
N VAL A 32 -1.43 5.29 16.57
CA VAL A 32 -0.15 5.53 17.25
C VAL A 32 -0.23 5.09 18.70
N GLN A 33 0.72 4.27 19.14
CA GLN A 33 0.90 3.92 20.55
C GLN A 33 1.66 5.02 21.28
N HIS A 34 1.01 5.63 22.27
CA HIS A 34 1.62 6.61 23.17
C HIS A 34 1.39 6.21 24.63
N GLY A 35 2.44 5.65 25.24
CA GLY A 35 2.37 5.13 26.61
C GLY A 35 1.46 3.91 26.68
N HIS A 36 0.38 4.00 27.46
CA HIS A 36 -0.60 2.92 27.63
C HIS A 36 -1.81 3.02 26.71
N LEU A 37 -1.82 3.99 25.80
CA LEU A 37 -2.96 4.28 24.92
C LEU A 37 -2.56 4.11 23.46
N LEU A 38 -3.44 3.51 22.67
CA LEU A 38 -3.52 3.78 21.24
C LEU A 38 -4.35 5.03 21.03
N LYS A 39 -3.79 5.96 20.25
CA LYS A 39 -4.41 7.19 19.81
C LYS A 39 -4.59 7.14 18.30
N ILE A 40 -5.71 7.65 17.82
CA ILE A 40 -6.00 7.77 16.39
C ILE A 40 -5.76 9.23 15.98
N TYR A 41 -5.03 9.42 14.90
CA TYR A 41 -4.71 10.73 14.31
C TYR A 41 -5.29 10.79 12.90
N LEU A 42 -6.27 11.67 12.71
CA LEU A 42 -7.01 11.83 11.46
C LEU A 42 -6.30 12.79 10.53
N GLN A 43 -6.08 12.39 9.28
CA GLN A 43 -5.39 13.17 8.26
C GLN A 43 -6.36 14.11 7.56
N GLY A 44 -6.04 15.41 7.49
CA GLY A 44 -6.76 16.35 6.64
C GLY A 44 -6.23 16.41 5.21
N GLU A 45 -6.99 17.04 4.31
CA GLU A 45 -6.62 17.24 2.88
C GLU A 45 -5.26 17.96 2.68
N ASN A 46 -4.78 18.71 3.68
CA ASN A 46 -3.49 19.40 3.65
C ASN A 46 -2.31 18.54 4.15
N GLY A 47 -2.55 17.30 4.59
CA GLY A 47 -1.56 16.41 5.18
C GLY A 47 -1.23 16.72 6.64
N GLU A 48 -2.05 17.53 7.33
CA GLU A 48 -1.94 17.73 8.78
C GLU A 48 -2.79 16.71 9.55
N PHE A 49 -2.35 16.37 10.76
CA PHE A 49 -3.02 15.37 11.60
C PHE A 49 -3.72 16.00 12.80
N THR A 50 -4.93 15.54 13.08
CA THR A 50 -5.71 15.93 14.27
C THR A 50 -5.97 14.73 15.17
N GLU A 51 -5.80 14.88 16.49
CA GLU A 51 -6.07 13.77 17.43
C GLU A 51 -7.57 13.51 17.55
N SER A 52 -8.00 12.29 17.26
CA SER A 52 -9.37 11.83 17.50
C SER A 52 -9.68 11.71 19.00
N GLN A 53 -10.96 11.79 19.36
CA GLN A 53 -11.40 11.53 20.73
C GLN A 53 -11.34 10.04 21.11
N GLN A 54 -11.28 9.15 20.11
CA GLN A 54 -11.21 7.70 20.32
C GLN A 54 -9.84 7.29 20.87
N ARG A 55 -9.85 6.47 21.92
CA ARG A 55 -8.65 5.99 22.61
C ARG A 55 -8.85 4.55 23.08
N ILE A 56 -7.85 3.72 22.91
CA ILE A 56 -7.87 2.32 23.35
C ILE A 56 -6.75 2.11 24.38
N ASN A 57 -7.08 1.58 25.55
CA ASN A 57 -6.07 1.21 26.54
C ASN A 57 -5.48 -0.15 26.21
N VAL A 58 -4.19 -0.18 25.93
CA VAL A 58 -3.45 -1.39 25.51
C VAL A 58 -2.38 -1.81 26.52
N GLY A 59 -2.30 -1.11 27.65
CA GLY A 59 -1.26 -1.35 28.66
C GLY A 59 0.12 -0.86 28.22
N THR A 60 1.14 -1.15 29.03
CA THR A 60 2.48 -0.55 28.90
C THR A 60 3.42 -1.28 27.94
N GLN A 61 3.03 -2.46 27.45
CA GLN A 61 3.85 -3.24 26.53
C GLN A 61 3.73 -2.68 25.12
N THR A 62 4.80 -2.76 24.33
CA THR A 62 4.72 -2.46 22.90
C THR A 62 3.70 -3.39 22.23
N VAL A 63 2.84 -2.82 21.42
CA VAL A 63 1.80 -3.55 20.70
C VAL A 63 1.96 -3.42 19.19
N PHE A 64 1.34 -4.36 18.48
CA PHE A 64 1.28 -4.43 17.03
C PHE A 64 -0.18 -4.37 16.62
N CYS A 65 -0.49 -3.60 15.57
CA CYS A 65 -1.86 -3.39 15.14
C CYS A 65 -2.06 -3.82 13.68
N SER A 66 -3.29 -4.22 13.39
CA SER A 66 -3.79 -4.50 12.04
C SER A 66 -5.20 -3.93 11.95
N VAL A 67 -5.59 -3.43 10.79
CA VAL A 67 -6.88 -2.74 10.58
C VAL A 67 -7.75 -3.59 9.67
N GLY A 68 -9.02 -3.76 10.00
CA GLY A 68 -9.98 -4.55 9.22
C GLY A 68 -11.42 -4.23 9.58
N ASP A 69 -12.38 -4.96 9.03
CA ASP A 69 -13.81 -4.87 9.33
C ASP A 69 -14.29 -6.25 9.81
N PHE A 70 -14.26 -6.51 11.12
CA PHE A 70 -14.54 -7.86 11.65
C PHE A 70 -16.03 -8.16 11.79
N ASN A 71 -16.88 -7.13 11.75
CA ASN A 71 -18.33 -7.25 11.88
C ASN A 71 -19.10 -6.89 10.59
N GLY A 72 -18.40 -6.59 9.49
CA GLY A 72 -19.01 -6.31 8.20
C GLY A 72 -19.86 -5.04 8.20
N ASP A 73 -19.58 -4.07 9.08
CA ASP A 73 -20.33 -2.81 9.16
C ASP A 73 -19.67 -1.66 8.36
N SER A 74 -18.56 -1.96 7.67
CA SER A 74 -17.77 -1.03 6.87
C SER A 74 -17.12 0.10 7.68
N VAL A 75 -17.00 -0.06 9.00
CA VAL A 75 -16.24 0.79 9.88
C VAL A 75 -14.92 0.11 10.26
N PRO A 76 -13.81 0.85 10.30
CA PRO A 76 -12.53 0.28 10.68
C PRO A 76 -12.42 -0.17 12.14
N ASP A 77 -12.19 -1.47 12.30
CA ASP A 77 -11.82 -2.17 13.51
C ASP A 77 -10.30 -2.36 13.61
N ILE A 78 -9.82 -2.66 14.83
CA ILE A 78 -8.38 -2.76 15.11
C ILE A 78 -8.06 -4.07 15.84
N LEU A 79 -7.27 -4.95 15.24
CA LEU A 79 -6.67 -6.08 15.93
C LEU A 79 -5.38 -5.63 16.62
N VAL A 80 -5.29 -5.80 17.94
CA VAL A 80 -4.11 -5.45 18.73
C VAL A 80 -3.47 -6.72 19.27
N SER A 81 -2.20 -6.92 18.95
CA SER A 81 -1.39 -8.04 19.42
C SER A 81 -0.24 -7.54 20.29
N LYS A 82 0.00 -8.20 21.43
CA LYS A 82 1.10 -7.86 22.35
C LYS A 82 1.82 -9.13 22.77
N LYS A 83 3.14 -9.03 22.95
CA LYS A 83 3.96 -10.16 23.41
C LYS A 83 3.69 -10.43 24.89
N LYS A 84 3.43 -11.69 25.26
CA LYS A 84 3.28 -12.06 26.67
C LYS A 84 4.57 -11.74 27.43
N PRO A 85 4.49 -11.09 28.60
CA PRO A 85 5.68 -10.87 29.41
C PRO A 85 6.22 -12.21 29.89
N THR A 86 7.51 -12.46 29.67
CA THR A 86 8.20 -13.61 30.27
C THR A 86 8.20 -13.44 31.78
N GLY A 87 7.35 -14.17 32.49
CA GLY A 87 7.25 -14.07 33.95
C GLY A 87 8.53 -14.57 34.63
N ILE A 88 9.22 -13.71 35.39
CA ILE A 88 10.19 -14.16 36.40
C ILE A 88 9.41 -14.31 37.70
N PHE A 89 9.02 -15.53 38.06
CA PHE A 89 8.49 -15.82 39.40
C PHE A 89 9.59 -16.39 40.28
N GLY A 90 10.04 -15.61 41.27
CA GLY A 90 10.85 -16.13 42.40
C GLY A 90 12.28 -16.56 42.07
N GLY A 91 12.95 -15.95 41.10
CA GLY A 91 14.36 -16.25 40.79
C GLY A 91 14.60 -17.57 40.03
N LEU A 92 13.55 -18.31 39.70
CA LEU A 92 13.57 -19.35 38.69
C LEU A 92 12.99 -18.77 37.40
N PHE A 93 13.67 -18.95 36.28
CA PHE A 93 13.06 -18.76 34.96
C PHE A 93 11.93 -19.80 34.86
N SER A 94 10.67 -19.39 34.99
CA SER A 94 9.59 -20.25 34.52
C SER A 94 9.67 -20.25 33.00
N SER A 95 9.50 -21.42 32.39
CA SER A 95 9.20 -21.56 30.98
C SER A 95 7.80 -21.01 30.70
N ALA A 96 7.54 -19.75 31.05
CA ALA A 96 6.31 -19.06 30.69
C ALA A 96 6.18 -19.15 29.17
N GLU A 97 5.04 -19.66 28.69
CA GLU A 97 4.75 -19.84 27.28
C GLU A 97 5.10 -18.56 26.51
N GLN A 98 6.14 -18.64 25.68
CA GLN A 98 6.49 -17.57 24.76
C GLN A 98 5.36 -17.47 23.73
N GLY A 99 4.85 -16.26 23.50
CA GLY A 99 3.78 -16.04 22.54
C GLY A 99 3.15 -14.67 22.63
N TYR A 100 2.03 -14.50 21.94
CA TYR A 100 1.28 -13.25 21.83
C TYR A 100 -0.15 -13.43 22.35
N GLU A 101 -0.69 -12.35 22.92
CA GLU A 101 -2.11 -12.17 23.21
C GLU A 101 -2.68 -11.18 22.19
N SER A 102 -3.86 -11.48 21.65
CA SER A 102 -4.52 -10.63 20.67
C SER A 102 -5.94 -10.28 21.10
N VAL A 103 -6.34 -9.05 20.84
CA VAL A 103 -7.67 -8.51 21.13
C VAL A 103 -8.17 -7.74 19.92
N ALA A 104 -9.33 -8.11 19.38
CA ALA A 104 -10.00 -7.34 18.34
C ALA A 104 -10.84 -6.24 18.99
N HIS A 105 -10.56 -4.99 18.65
CA HIS A 105 -11.33 -3.83 19.08
C HIS A 105 -12.30 -3.46 17.96
N ILE A 106 -13.57 -3.83 18.15
CA ILE A 106 -14.64 -3.66 17.16
C ILE A 106 -15.40 -2.37 17.45
N PHE A 107 -15.52 -1.48 16.46
CA PHE A 107 -16.14 -0.18 16.62
C PHE A 107 -17.67 -0.29 16.53
N VAL A 108 -18.37 -0.22 17.67
CA VAL A 108 -19.84 -0.32 17.69
C VAL A 108 -20.42 0.76 18.59
N TYR A 109 -21.42 1.49 18.09
CA TYR A 109 -22.10 2.57 18.82
C TYR A 109 -21.13 3.67 19.32
N ASN A 110 -20.25 4.16 18.43
CA ASN A 110 -19.28 5.24 18.69
C ASN A 110 -18.16 4.91 19.70
N ALA A 111 -17.90 3.63 19.96
CA ALA A 111 -16.80 3.21 20.82
C ALA A 111 -16.25 1.84 20.40
N TYR A 112 -14.96 1.64 20.65
CA TYR A 112 -14.31 0.34 20.47
C TYR A 112 -14.64 -0.62 21.61
N LYS A 113 -15.21 -1.78 21.27
CA LYS A 113 -15.51 -2.89 22.17
C LYS A 113 -14.50 -4.03 21.98
N PRO A 114 -13.86 -4.53 23.05
CA PRO A 114 -12.87 -5.58 22.93
C PRO A 114 -13.53 -6.97 22.81
N HIS A 115 -13.11 -7.74 21.83
CA HIS A 115 -13.25 -9.19 21.74
C HIS A 115 -11.88 -9.83 22.02
N VAL A 116 -11.78 -10.59 23.10
CA VAL A 116 -10.52 -11.19 23.54
C VAL A 116 -10.42 -12.62 23.02
N PHE A 117 -9.35 -12.93 22.28
CA PHE A 117 -9.04 -14.30 21.94
C PHE A 117 -8.39 -14.98 23.16
N ASN A 118 -9.06 -15.97 23.74
CA ASN A 118 -8.58 -16.73 24.92
C ASN A 118 -7.48 -17.75 24.56
N GLU A 119 -6.63 -17.41 23.60
CA GLU A 119 -5.59 -18.26 23.05
C GLU A 119 -4.23 -17.59 23.19
N THR A 120 -3.17 -18.40 23.16
CA THR A 120 -1.80 -17.89 23.07
C THR A 120 -1.27 -18.15 21.68
N PHE A 121 -0.91 -17.11 20.96
CA PHE A 121 -0.40 -17.23 19.61
C PHE A 121 1.12 -17.41 19.59
N PHE A 122 1.61 -18.20 18.64
CA PHE A 122 3.04 -18.36 18.38
C PHE A 122 3.65 -17.04 17.91
N ASP A 123 2.93 -16.34 17.03
CA ASP A 123 3.29 -15.03 16.51
C ASP A 123 2.07 -14.13 16.34
N GLN A 124 2.25 -12.90 15.84
CA GLN A 124 1.17 -11.99 15.51
C GLN A 124 0.21 -12.62 14.48
N PRO A 125 -1.09 -12.76 14.75
CA PRO A 125 -2.07 -13.20 13.76
C PRO A 125 -2.27 -12.13 12.67
N SER A 126 -2.54 -12.60 11.46
CA SER A 126 -2.80 -11.77 10.28
C SER A 126 -4.29 -11.54 10.07
N VAL A 127 -4.62 -10.36 9.54
CA VAL A 127 -5.98 -9.99 9.13
C VAL A 127 -6.10 -10.14 7.63
N MET A 128 -7.07 -10.94 7.17
CA MET A 128 -7.27 -11.30 5.76
C MET A 128 -8.74 -11.65 5.54
N ASP A 129 -9.31 -11.43 4.36
CA ASP A 129 -10.65 -11.93 4.02
C ASP A 129 -10.51 -13.28 3.29
N ILE A 130 -10.44 -14.36 4.07
CA ILE A 130 -10.10 -15.69 3.52
C ILE A 130 -11.30 -16.41 2.94
N ASN A 131 -12.53 -15.95 3.14
CA ASN A 131 -13.72 -16.50 2.50
C ASN A 131 -14.29 -15.60 1.39
N GLY A 132 -13.77 -14.38 1.25
CA GLY A 132 -14.13 -13.42 0.22
C GLY A 132 -15.50 -12.78 0.45
N ASP A 133 -16.00 -12.75 1.69
CA ASP A 133 -17.33 -12.25 2.02
C ASP A 133 -17.39 -10.73 2.27
N GLY A 134 -16.23 -10.05 2.27
CA GLY A 134 -16.09 -8.62 2.52
C GLY A 134 -15.81 -8.28 3.99
N THR A 135 -15.92 -9.25 4.89
CA THR A 135 -15.55 -9.17 6.31
C THR A 135 -14.11 -9.61 6.48
N SER A 136 -13.40 -9.00 7.42
CA SER A 136 -12.04 -9.38 7.75
C SER A 136 -12.02 -10.56 8.72
N ASP A 137 -11.16 -11.53 8.46
CA ASP A 137 -10.93 -12.72 9.26
C ASP A 137 -9.56 -12.66 9.95
N VAL A 138 -9.35 -13.53 10.93
CA VAL A 138 -8.11 -13.62 11.71
C VAL A 138 -7.49 -15.00 11.53
N VAL A 139 -6.26 -15.02 11.00
CA VAL A 139 -5.53 -16.25 10.70
C VAL A 139 -4.14 -16.22 11.32
N GLY A 140 -3.67 -17.34 11.88
CA GLY A 140 -2.34 -17.42 12.46
C GLY A 140 -2.03 -18.79 13.03
N PHE A 141 -1.16 -18.82 14.03
CA PHE A 141 -0.73 -20.05 14.68
C PHE A 141 -0.78 -19.92 16.19
N LEU A 142 -1.28 -20.94 16.87
CA LEU A 142 -1.21 -21.06 18.32
C LEU A 142 0.22 -21.39 18.77
N ALA A 143 0.56 -21.11 20.02
CA ALA A 143 1.90 -21.33 20.58
C ALA A 143 2.38 -22.79 20.51
N ASN A 144 1.45 -23.75 20.40
CA ASN A 144 1.75 -25.16 20.18
C ASN A 144 2.02 -25.53 18.70
N GLY A 145 1.97 -24.55 17.78
CA GLY A 145 2.15 -24.71 16.34
C GLY A 145 0.87 -25.05 15.56
N THR A 146 -0.28 -25.16 16.22
CA THR A 146 -1.56 -25.48 15.54
C THR A 146 -2.04 -24.29 14.73
N PHE A 147 -2.52 -24.54 13.51
CA PHE A 147 -3.15 -23.52 12.67
C PHE A 147 -4.43 -22.98 13.34
N PHE A 148 -4.59 -21.67 13.33
CA PHE A 148 -5.72 -20.96 13.91
C PHE A 148 -6.42 -20.13 12.83
N CYS A 149 -7.74 -20.23 12.78
CA CYS A 149 -8.55 -19.54 11.78
C CYS A 149 -9.89 -19.12 12.38
N ARG A 150 -10.23 -17.83 12.30
CA ARG A 150 -11.50 -17.31 12.77
C ARG A 150 -12.13 -16.35 11.77
N LEU A 151 -13.34 -16.67 11.31
CA LEU A 151 -14.12 -15.81 10.43
C LEU A 151 -14.80 -14.70 11.22
N GLY A 152 -14.75 -13.48 10.70
CA GLY A 152 -15.56 -12.37 11.20
C GLY A 152 -17.06 -12.62 11.00
N SER A 153 -17.91 -11.87 11.72
CA SER A 153 -19.35 -11.97 11.54
C SER A 153 -20.08 -10.70 11.98
N ALA A 154 -21.26 -10.47 11.39
CA ALA A 154 -22.16 -9.37 11.74
C ALA A 154 -22.55 -9.28 13.23
N THR A 155 -22.39 -10.37 13.98
CA THR A 155 -22.64 -10.39 15.43
C THR A 155 -21.45 -9.96 16.28
N SER A 156 -20.33 -9.56 15.65
CA SER A 156 -19.05 -9.27 16.34
C SER A 156 -18.48 -10.49 17.08
N GLU A 157 -18.88 -11.67 16.64
CA GLU A 157 -18.40 -12.97 17.12
C GLU A 157 -17.54 -13.62 16.03
N PHE A 158 -16.66 -14.52 16.45
CA PHE A 158 -15.69 -15.15 15.56
C PHE A 158 -15.94 -16.65 15.42
N MET A 159 -16.13 -17.13 14.20
CA MET A 159 -16.45 -18.55 13.92
C MET A 159 -15.21 -19.33 13.49
N PRO A 160 -15.00 -20.57 13.94
CA PRO A 160 -13.84 -21.38 13.53
C PRO A 160 -13.89 -21.74 12.04
N CYS A 161 -12.72 -21.73 11.37
CA CYS A 161 -12.57 -22.03 9.94
C CYS A 161 -11.35 -22.90 9.60
N GLU A 162 -10.74 -23.56 10.58
CA GLU A 162 -9.57 -24.41 10.36
C GLU A 162 -9.82 -25.52 9.32
N ASP A 163 -11.06 -26.03 9.24
CA ASP A 163 -11.46 -27.04 8.27
C ASP A 163 -11.37 -26.56 6.80
N SER A 164 -11.33 -25.24 6.56
CA SER A 164 -11.11 -24.65 5.24
C SER A 164 -9.73 -24.97 4.68
N PHE A 165 -8.74 -25.17 5.56
CA PHE A 165 -7.36 -25.54 5.25
C PHE A 165 -7.12 -27.02 5.59
N LYS A 166 -7.99 -27.90 5.08
CA LYS A 166 -7.95 -29.32 5.40
C LYS A 166 -6.58 -29.94 5.11
N GLY A 167 -6.00 -30.55 6.14
CA GLY A 167 -4.70 -31.21 6.04
C GLY A 167 -3.50 -30.28 6.22
N PHE A 168 -3.71 -29.04 6.71
CA PHE A 168 -2.61 -28.17 7.12
C PHE A 168 -1.74 -28.88 8.17
N ASN A 169 -0.49 -29.16 7.79
CA ASN A 169 0.47 -29.82 8.67
C ASN A 169 1.86 -29.28 8.39
N ALA A 170 2.14 -28.12 8.98
CA ALA A 170 3.44 -27.47 8.89
C ALA A 170 3.72 -26.74 10.19
N LYS A 171 4.99 -26.71 10.59
CA LYS A 171 5.42 -25.92 11.73
C LYS A 171 5.57 -24.46 11.29
N PRO A 172 4.99 -23.48 11.99
CA PRO A 172 5.13 -22.07 11.61
C PRO A 172 6.58 -21.60 11.77
N TYR A 173 7.00 -20.68 10.90
CA TYR A 173 8.29 -19.99 11.02
C TYR A 173 8.11 -18.74 11.87
N GLU A 174 9.02 -18.51 12.82
CA GLU A 174 8.95 -17.34 13.72
C GLU A 174 9.19 -16.04 12.96
N SER A 175 8.43 -14.99 13.32
CA SER A 175 8.59 -13.63 12.80
C SER A 175 8.41 -13.53 11.28
N PHE A 176 7.45 -14.29 10.74
CA PHE A 176 7.14 -14.26 9.31
C PHE A 176 5.86 -13.46 9.02
N LEU A 177 5.91 -12.61 8.00
CA LEU A 177 4.76 -11.89 7.48
C LEU A 177 3.95 -12.81 6.55
N HIS A 178 2.87 -13.40 7.04
CA HIS A 178 1.93 -14.13 6.17
C HIS A 178 1.30 -13.16 5.16
N ALA A 179 1.26 -13.57 3.89
CA ALA A 179 0.83 -12.72 2.79
C ALA A 179 -0.46 -13.23 2.15
N PHE A 180 -1.23 -12.29 1.60
CA PHE A 180 -2.47 -12.56 0.88
C PHE A 180 -2.44 -11.83 -0.46
N VAL A 181 -1.91 -12.52 -1.47
CA VAL A 181 -1.42 -11.92 -2.72
C VAL A 181 -1.57 -12.89 -3.88
N ASP A 182 -1.90 -12.37 -5.06
CA ASP A 182 -2.03 -13.16 -6.29
C ASP A 182 -0.65 -13.53 -6.84
N ILE A 183 -0.27 -14.79 -6.64
CA ILE A 183 0.97 -15.36 -7.20
C ILE A 183 0.68 -16.26 -8.41
N THR A 184 -0.60 -16.45 -8.76
CA THR A 184 -1.04 -17.29 -9.87
C THR A 184 -1.35 -16.48 -11.14
N GLY A 185 -1.44 -15.16 -11.04
CA GLY A 185 -1.74 -14.24 -12.13
C GLY A 185 -3.22 -14.25 -12.53
N ASP A 186 -4.11 -14.70 -11.65
CA ASP A 186 -5.56 -14.76 -11.88
C ASP A 186 -6.33 -13.63 -11.18
N LEU A 187 -5.62 -12.64 -10.62
CA LEU A 187 -6.13 -11.53 -9.82
C LEU A 187 -6.95 -11.95 -8.60
N SER A 188 -6.82 -13.21 -8.15
CA SER A 188 -7.32 -13.70 -6.88
C SER A 188 -6.16 -13.98 -5.94
N ALA A 189 -6.22 -13.45 -4.72
CA ALA A 189 -5.13 -13.63 -3.78
C ALA A 189 -5.02 -15.08 -3.27
N GLU A 190 -3.79 -15.62 -3.29
CA GLU A 190 -3.40 -16.81 -2.55
C GLU A 190 -2.93 -16.47 -1.13
N VAL A 191 -3.01 -17.44 -0.23
CA VAL A 191 -2.40 -17.32 1.10
C VAL A 191 -1.00 -17.92 1.08
N VAL A 192 0.00 -17.15 1.48
CA VAL A 192 1.39 -17.61 1.61
C VAL A 192 1.79 -17.62 3.08
N PHE A 193 2.00 -18.83 3.62
CA PHE A 193 2.48 -19.03 4.97
C PHE A 193 4.00 -19.25 5.00
N GLY A 194 4.65 -18.67 6.01
CA GLY A 194 6.04 -18.99 6.35
C GLY A 194 6.07 -20.15 7.33
N THR A 195 6.71 -21.22 6.93
CA THR A 195 6.79 -22.48 7.68
C THR A 195 8.25 -22.92 7.81
N GLU A 196 8.51 -23.89 8.66
CA GLU A 196 9.80 -24.54 8.78
C GLU A 196 9.89 -25.81 7.91
N ASP A 197 11.03 -26.00 7.26
CA ASP A 197 11.40 -27.29 6.67
C ASP A 197 11.90 -28.28 7.75
N SER A 198 12.30 -29.49 7.34
CA SER A 198 12.79 -30.52 8.27
C SER A 198 14.04 -30.12 9.05
N ASN A 199 14.75 -29.07 8.62
CA ASN A 199 15.96 -28.54 9.23
C ASN A 199 15.72 -27.21 9.97
N GLY A 200 14.45 -26.78 10.13
CA GLY A 200 14.09 -25.52 10.80
C GLY A 200 14.34 -24.26 9.97
N ARG A 201 14.49 -24.39 8.64
CA ARG A 201 14.70 -23.24 7.74
C ARG A 201 13.39 -22.73 7.18
N LEU A 202 13.36 -21.46 6.78
CA LEU A 202 12.21 -20.85 6.14
C LEU A 202 11.81 -21.62 4.87
N LYS A 203 10.54 -21.99 4.81
CA LYS A 203 9.86 -22.57 3.66
C LYS A 203 8.53 -21.85 3.45
N LEU A 204 8.32 -21.34 2.25
CA LEU A 204 7.04 -20.73 1.88
C LEU A 204 6.06 -21.82 1.44
N GLN A 205 4.85 -21.80 1.99
CA GLN A 205 3.75 -22.66 1.57
C GLN A 205 2.62 -21.82 1.00
N ALA A 206 2.37 -22.01 -0.30
CA ALA A 206 1.26 -21.38 -1.00
C ALA A 206 -0.01 -22.25 -0.91
N TRP A 207 -1.11 -21.60 -0.58
CA TRP A 207 -2.44 -22.19 -0.56
C TRP A 207 -3.31 -21.47 -1.58
N GLN A 208 -3.83 -22.24 -2.54
CA GLN A 208 -4.72 -21.75 -3.59
C GLN A 208 -6.18 -21.99 -3.21
N ARG A 209 -7.01 -20.99 -3.51
CA ARG A 209 -8.45 -21.06 -3.28
C ARG A 209 -9.09 -22.04 -4.25
N ILE A 210 -9.91 -22.96 -3.73
CA ILE A 210 -10.76 -23.83 -4.56
C ILE A 210 -12.21 -23.35 -4.55
N SER A 211 -12.67 -22.86 -3.40
CA SER A 211 -13.99 -22.26 -3.21
C SER A 211 -13.90 -21.23 -2.09
N ASN A 212 -14.98 -20.49 -1.83
CA ASN A 212 -15.02 -19.53 -0.72
C ASN A 212 -14.67 -20.20 0.63
N ASP A 213 -15.07 -21.45 0.83
CA ASP A 213 -14.79 -22.17 2.09
C ASP A 213 -13.61 -23.16 2.05
N LYS A 214 -12.84 -23.25 0.95
CA LYS A 214 -11.80 -24.30 0.82
C LYS A 214 -10.54 -23.82 0.13
N TRP A 215 -9.44 -24.21 0.73
CA TRP A 215 -8.09 -23.97 0.28
C TRP A 215 -7.35 -25.30 0.04
N LYS A 216 -6.42 -25.29 -0.92
CA LYS A 216 -5.52 -26.42 -1.19
C LYS A 216 -4.08 -25.95 -1.25
N HIS A 217 -3.24 -26.70 -0.56
CA HIS A 217 -1.80 -26.51 -0.62
C HIS A 217 -1.28 -26.89 -2.02
N GLU A 218 -0.58 -25.95 -2.65
CA GLU A 218 -0.01 -26.12 -3.99
C GLU A 218 1.51 -25.92 -3.94
N PRO A 219 2.30 -26.98 -3.67
CA PRO A 219 3.75 -26.88 -3.50
C PRO A 219 4.50 -26.52 -4.79
N ALA A 220 3.83 -26.56 -5.95
CA ALA A 220 4.42 -26.19 -7.23
C ALA A 220 4.42 -24.67 -7.48
N LEU A 221 3.65 -23.89 -6.71
CA LEU A 221 3.58 -22.43 -6.91
C LEU A 221 4.85 -21.72 -6.44
N ILE A 222 5.48 -22.22 -5.37
CA ILE A 222 6.72 -21.66 -4.81
C ILE A 222 7.72 -22.79 -4.56
N GLY A 223 8.88 -22.71 -5.19
CA GLY A 223 9.96 -23.68 -4.99
C GLY A 223 10.71 -23.46 -3.67
N ASP A 224 11.38 -24.51 -3.18
CA ASP A 224 12.19 -24.43 -1.96
C ASP A 224 13.30 -23.37 -2.11
N LEU A 225 13.56 -22.62 -1.04
CA LEU A 225 14.59 -21.59 -1.02
C LEU A 225 16.00 -22.21 -1.15
N PRO A 226 16.94 -21.52 -1.83
CA PRO A 226 18.32 -21.97 -1.92
C PRO A 226 18.94 -22.18 -0.53
N VAL A 227 19.76 -23.21 -0.40
CA VAL A 227 20.41 -23.56 0.87
C VAL A 227 21.89 -23.27 0.75
N GLU A 228 22.36 -22.29 1.53
CA GLU A 228 23.77 -21.92 1.56
C GLU A 228 24.22 -21.71 3.01
N ALA A 229 25.38 -22.27 3.37
CA ALA A 229 25.88 -22.20 4.74
C ALA A 229 26.23 -20.76 5.13
N GLY A 230 25.80 -20.35 6.33
CA GLY A 230 26.04 -18.98 6.83
C GLY A 230 25.19 -17.91 6.16
N LYS A 231 24.12 -18.29 5.43
CA LYS A 231 23.15 -17.37 4.84
C LYS A 231 21.81 -17.47 5.56
N TYR A 232 21.13 -16.33 5.65
CA TYR A 232 19.84 -16.18 6.30
C TYR A 232 18.87 -15.44 5.36
N TYR A 233 17.59 -15.45 5.72
CA TYR A 233 16.53 -14.79 4.95
C TYR A 233 15.85 -13.71 5.81
N GLY A 234 15.64 -12.53 5.21
CA GLY A 234 14.85 -11.45 5.79
C GLY A 234 13.35 -11.61 5.51
N ALA A 235 12.56 -10.58 5.85
CA ALA A 235 11.14 -10.55 5.51
C ALA A 235 10.91 -10.60 3.99
N ALA A 236 9.90 -11.37 3.55
CA ALA A 236 9.53 -11.44 2.15
C ALA A 236 8.92 -10.11 1.65
N LEU A 237 9.12 -9.84 0.37
CA LEU A 237 8.62 -8.71 -0.40
C LEU A 237 7.73 -9.24 -1.51
N PHE A 238 6.61 -8.58 -1.75
CA PHE A 238 5.65 -8.95 -2.79
C PHE A 238 5.32 -7.71 -3.60
N ALA A 239 5.79 -7.69 -4.85
CA ALA A 239 5.50 -6.64 -5.83
C ALA A 239 5.90 -7.16 -7.22
N ASP A 240 5.31 -6.63 -8.28
CA ASP A 240 5.75 -6.87 -9.66
C ASP A 240 7.02 -6.04 -9.92
N PHE A 241 8.20 -6.60 -9.65
CA PHE A 241 9.47 -5.85 -9.66
C PHE A 241 10.07 -5.72 -11.06
N ASP A 242 9.68 -6.54 -12.02
CA ASP A 242 10.15 -6.45 -13.41
C ASP A 242 9.07 -6.07 -14.43
N ALA A 243 7.89 -5.66 -13.94
CA ALA A 243 6.77 -5.11 -14.73
C ALA A 243 6.24 -6.10 -15.77
N ASP A 244 6.25 -7.41 -15.45
CA ASP A 244 5.78 -8.48 -16.34
C ASP A 244 4.27 -8.76 -16.17
N GLY A 245 3.63 -8.14 -15.18
CA GLY A 245 2.22 -8.31 -14.85
C GLY A 245 1.95 -9.39 -13.81
N LEU A 246 2.96 -10.05 -13.25
CA LEU A 246 2.84 -11.02 -12.17
C LEU A 246 3.47 -10.47 -10.89
N VAL A 247 2.91 -10.81 -9.74
CA VAL A 247 3.54 -10.43 -8.48
C VAL A 247 4.74 -11.32 -8.21
N ASP A 248 5.92 -10.73 -8.07
CA ASP A 248 7.12 -11.44 -7.68
C ASP A 248 7.20 -11.67 -6.17
N ILE A 249 7.91 -12.73 -5.78
CA ILE A 249 8.29 -12.99 -4.39
C ILE A 249 9.79 -12.73 -4.25
N GLY A 250 10.13 -11.64 -3.58
CA GLY A 250 11.51 -11.27 -3.24
C GLY A 250 11.83 -11.59 -1.79
N ILE A 251 12.98 -12.19 -1.51
CA ILE A 251 13.45 -12.40 -0.13
C ILE A 251 14.88 -11.86 0.02
N PRO A 252 15.13 -10.93 0.96
CA PRO A 252 16.47 -10.45 1.26
C PRO A 252 17.38 -11.61 1.66
N TRP A 253 18.51 -11.72 0.97
CA TRP A 253 19.50 -12.77 1.18
C TRP A 253 20.62 -12.21 2.05
N CYS A 254 20.59 -12.60 3.32
CA CYS A 254 21.35 -11.97 4.39
C CYS A 254 22.64 -12.75 4.69
N ALA A 255 23.71 -12.01 4.98
CA ALA A 255 24.99 -12.58 5.42
C ALA A 255 25.05 -12.86 6.93
N ASP A 256 24.06 -12.39 7.70
CA ASP A 256 23.93 -12.58 9.15
C ASP A 256 22.45 -12.77 9.57
N GLU A 257 22.21 -13.35 10.75
CA GLU A 257 20.87 -13.67 11.27
C GLU A 257 20.00 -12.42 11.49
N SER A 258 20.63 -11.30 11.86
CA SER A 258 19.97 -10.01 12.04
C SER A 258 19.75 -9.25 10.73
N CYS A 259 20.13 -9.82 9.59
CA CYS A 259 20.08 -9.19 8.28
C CYS A 259 20.64 -7.76 8.25
N THR A 260 21.74 -7.52 8.97
CA THR A 260 22.44 -6.22 8.93
C THR A 260 23.27 -6.06 7.66
N LYS A 261 23.68 -7.16 7.04
CA LYS A 261 24.34 -7.19 5.75
C LYS A 261 23.56 -8.11 4.81
N ILE A 262 23.37 -7.63 3.59
CA ILE A 262 22.72 -8.40 2.52
C ILE A 262 23.70 -8.60 1.38
N ASP A 263 23.59 -9.75 0.72
CA ASP A 263 24.31 -10.02 -0.53
C ASP A 263 23.46 -9.71 -1.76
N GLY A 264 22.14 -9.60 -1.58
CA GLY A 264 21.17 -9.22 -2.61
C GLY A 264 19.77 -9.69 -2.24
N ILE A 265 18.90 -9.82 -3.24
CA ILE A 265 17.52 -10.32 -3.08
C ILE A 265 17.36 -11.56 -3.95
N LYS A 266 16.84 -12.65 -3.37
CA LYS A 266 16.44 -13.83 -4.15
C LYS A 266 15.02 -13.59 -4.65
N MET A 267 14.84 -13.63 -5.97
CA MET A 267 13.55 -13.39 -6.63
C MET A 267 13.02 -14.70 -7.19
N TRP A 268 11.77 -15.06 -6.87
CA TRP A 268 11.15 -16.27 -7.41
C TRP A 268 10.65 -16.02 -8.83
N ASN A 269 11.28 -16.63 -9.83
CA ASN A 269 10.78 -16.59 -11.19
C ASN A 269 9.90 -17.81 -11.46
N ARG A 270 8.60 -17.59 -11.56
CA ARG A 270 7.61 -18.66 -11.80
C ARG A 270 7.75 -19.32 -13.16
N HIS A 271 8.07 -18.55 -14.21
CA HIS A 271 8.16 -19.05 -15.58
C HIS A 271 9.23 -20.14 -15.75
N VAL A 272 10.36 -19.98 -15.09
CA VAL A 272 11.44 -20.99 -15.08
C VAL A 272 11.49 -21.83 -13.79
N SER A 273 10.62 -21.53 -12.82
CA SER A 273 10.55 -22.18 -11.51
C SER A 273 11.90 -22.20 -10.76
N LEU A 274 12.60 -21.07 -10.75
CA LEU A 274 13.92 -20.92 -10.13
C LEU A 274 14.03 -19.60 -9.37
N TRP A 275 14.77 -19.63 -8.26
CA TRP A 275 15.19 -18.44 -7.52
C TRP A 275 16.36 -17.75 -8.24
N GLN A 276 16.10 -16.56 -8.78
CA GLN A 276 17.10 -15.69 -9.38
C GLN A 276 17.74 -14.78 -8.34
N HIS A 277 18.89 -14.21 -8.65
CA HIS A 277 19.60 -13.29 -7.77
C HIS A 277 19.57 -11.88 -8.35
N PHE A 278 18.87 -10.99 -7.66
CA PHE A 278 18.79 -9.56 -7.97
C PHE A 278 19.85 -8.84 -7.13
N PRO A 279 20.88 -8.26 -7.76
CA PRO A 279 21.92 -7.54 -7.05
C PRO A 279 21.38 -6.29 -6.36
N VAL A 280 22.01 -5.94 -5.24
CA VAL A 280 21.79 -4.67 -4.56
C VAL A 280 23.14 -3.95 -4.49
N THR A 281 23.24 -2.78 -5.15
CA THR A 281 24.49 -2.02 -5.30
C THR A 281 24.43 -0.70 -4.56
N GLY A 282 25.59 -0.21 -4.10
CA GLY A 282 25.70 1.06 -3.37
C GLY A 282 25.50 0.93 -1.85
N LEU A 283 25.32 -0.28 -1.33
CA LEU A 283 25.30 -0.57 0.11
C LEU A 283 26.61 -1.20 0.61
N GLU A 284 27.68 -1.18 -0.19
CA GLU A 284 28.94 -1.85 0.15
C GLU A 284 29.59 -1.21 1.40
N GLY A 285 29.74 -2.00 2.47
CA GLY A 285 30.30 -1.53 3.73
C GLY A 285 29.32 -0.83 4.67
N SER A 286 28.05 -0.70 4.25
CA SER A 286 26.95 -0.16 5.06
C SER A 286 26.28 -1.25 5.90
N GLU A 287 25.76 -0.90 7.06
CA GLU A 287 24.93 -1.80 7.89
C GLU A 287 23.46 -1.40 7.77
N LEU A 288 22.58 -2.35 7.53
CA LEU A 288 21.14 -2.16 7.53
C LEU A 288 20.57 -2.31 8.94
N VAL A 289 19.47 -1.60 9.18
CA VAL A 289 18.73 -1.68 10.44
C VAL A 289 17.52 -2.59 10.23
N SER A 290 17.48 -3.67 11.00
CA SER A 290 16.35 -4.59 11.09
C SER A 290 16.11 -4.96 12.56
N LYS A 291 14.92 -5.50 12.85
CA LYS A 291 14.56 -5.98 14.18
C LYS A 291 13.89 -7.35 14.08
N LYS A 292 14.45 -8.35 14.76
CA LYS A 292 13.90 -9.71 14.79
C LYS A 292 12.45 -9.75 15.27
N GLY A 293 12.13 -9.02 16.35
CA GLY A 293 10.75 -8.93 16.87
C GLY A 293 9.77 -8.16 15.98
N GLU A 294 10.23 -7.58 14.88
CA GLU A 294 9.43 -6.92 13.84
C GLU A 294 9.64 -7.61 12.49
N GLY A 295 9.85 -8.93 12.49
CA GLY A 295 9.88 -9.73 11.26
C GLY A 295 11.18 -9.68 10.46
N ASN A 296 12.25 -9.05 10.97
CA ASN A 296 13.43 -8.72 10.15
C ASN A 296 13.07 -7.99 8.85
N VAL A 297 12.11 -7.05 8.93
CA VAL A 297 11.75 -6.19 7.80
C VAL A 297 12.88 -5.19 7.54
N VAL A 298 13.65 -5.45 6.48
CA VAL A 298 14.79 -4.61 6.06
C VAL A 298 14.37 -3.59 5.01
N PHE A 299 13.52 -4.02 4.07
CA PHE A 299 13.05 -3.19 2.96
C PHE A 299 11.53 -3.05 3.01
N ARG A 300 11.04 -1.91 2.53
CA ARG A 300 9.62 -1.69 2.22
C ARG A 300 9.52 -1.24 0.77
N ALA A 301 8.59 -1.83 0.04
CA ALA A 301 8.42 -1.58 -1.39
C ALA A 301 7.42 -0.46 -1.66
N GLY A 302 7.68 0.31 -2.71
CA GLY A 302 6.77 1.35 -3.23
C GLY A 302 7.42 2.03 -4.44
N ASP A 303 6.62 2.37 -5.44
CA ASP A 303 7.10 3.04 -6.65
C ASP A 303 7.33 4.54 -6.38
N PHE A 304 8.54 4.87 -5.88
CA PHE A 304 8.89 6.22 -5.45
C PHE A 304 9.36 7.09 -6.62
N SER A 305 9.94 6.47 -7.65
CA SER A 305 10.35 7.13 -8.89
C SER A 305 9.18 7.36 -9.87
N LEU A 306 8.05 6.70 -9.65
CA LEU A 306 6.85 6.70 -10.49
C LEU A 306 7.15 6.25 -11.93
N ASP A 307 8.02 5.26 -12.09
CA ASP A 307 8.43 4.72 -13.40
C ASP A 307 7.79 3.37 -13.75
N GLY A 308 6.98 2.82 -12.84
CA GLY A 308 6.28 1.55 -12.98
C GLY A 308 7.06 0.36 -12.45
N TYR A 309 8.26 0.57 -11.90
CA TYR A 309 9.04 -0.46 -11.24
C TYR A 309 9.12 -0.14 -9.74
N PRO A 310 8.56 -0.98 -8.86
CA PRO A 310 8.60 -0.76 -7.42
C PRO A 310 10.03 -0.59 -6.89
N ASP A 311 10.28 0.52 -6.19
CA ASP A 311 11.52 0.84 -5.49
C ASP A 311 11.49 0.30 -4.05
N LEU A 312 12.63 0.39 -3.35
CA LEU A 312 12.74 -0.01 -1.95
C LEU A 312 13.21 1.15 -1.08
N ILE A 313 12.75 1.19 0.17
CA ILE A 313 13.33 2.04 1.21
C ILE A 313 13.91 1.18 2.34
N ALA A 314 15.10 1.55 2.82
CA ALA A 314 15.75 0.92 3.95
C ALA A 314 16.36 1.96 4.90
N LEU A 315 16.62 1.55 6.13
CA LEU A 315 17.42 2.32 7.08
C LEU A 315 18.87 1.84 7.04
N VAL A 316 19.77 2.76 6.69
CA VAL A 316 21.21 2.52 6.68
C VAL A 316 21.85 3.14 7.91
N ARG A 317 22.59 2.33 8.65
CA ARG A 317 23.41 2.71 9.80
C ARG A 317 24.83 2.99 9.32
N GLU A 318 25.20 4.27 9.42
CA GLU A 318 26.59 4.72 9.33
C GLU A 318 27.02 5.24 10.71
N LYS A 319 27.18 6.56 10.86
CA LYS A 319 27.28 7.23 12.17
C LYS A 319 25.91 7.44 12.82
N THR A 320 24.91 7.69 11.99
CA THR A 320 23.49 7.82 12.34
C THR A 320 22.68 6.85 11.50
N GLN A 321 21.40 6.65 11.85
CA GLN A 321 20.48 5.84 11.05
C GLN A 321 19.74 6.77 10.08
N ASN A 322 19.91 6.54 8.77
CA ASN A 322 19.35 7.39 7.73
C ASN A 322 18.47 6.57 6.79
N PRO A 323 17.28 7.07 6.40
CA PRO A 323 16.49 6.48 5.35
C PRO A 323 17.20 6.66 4.01
N MET A 324 17.24 5.59 3.23
CA MET A 324 17.84 5.53 1.91
C MET A 324 16.87 4.81 0.96
N VAL A 325 16.69 5.36 -0.24
CA VAL A 325 15.90 4.74 -1.30
C VAL A 325 16.84 3.97 -2.22
N LEU A 326 16.45 2.76 -2.58
CA LEU A 326 17.08 1.97 -3.62
C LEU A 326 16.15 1.94 -4.82
N GLU A 327 16.62 2.51 -5.93
CA GLU A 327 15.88 2.54 -7.18
C GLU A 327 15.98 1.18 -7.88
N ASN A 328 14.85 0.71 -8.38
CA ASN A 328 14.79 -0.45 -9.23
C ASN A 328 15.18 -0.07 -10.65
N VAL A 329 16.34 -0.53 -11.13
CA VAL A 329 16.88 -0.18 -12.44
C VAL A 329 17.13 -1.41 -13.30
N ALA A 330 17.08 -1.22 -14.62
CA ALA A 330 17.39 -2.29 -15.57
C ALA A 330 18.82 -2.80 -15.36
N CYS A 331 18.98 -4.13 -15.27
CA CYS A 331 20.31 -4.72 -15.17
C CYS A 331 20.83 -5.12 -16.56
N THR A 332 21.85 -4.42 -17.04
CA THR A 332 22.49 -4.72 -18.34
C THR A 332 23.75 -5.56 -18.19
N ASP A 333 24.29 -5.66 -16.97
CA ASP A 333 25.58 -6.26 -16.63
C ASP A 333 25.48 -7.43 -15.62
N CYS A 334 24.27 -7.91 -15.34
CA CYS A 334 24.04 -8.99 -14.38
C CYS A 334 24.50 -10.36 -14.90
N ILE A 335 25.40 -11.00 -14.15
CA ILE A 335 25.85 -12.38 -14.42
C ILE A 335 24.72 -13.40 -14.15
N SER A 336 23.74 -13.05 -13.33
CA SER A 336 22.65 -13.92 -12.86
C SER A 336 21.45 -14.05 -13.81
N ASN A 337 21.52 -13.52 -15.04
CA ASN A 337 20.38 -13.37 -15.96
C ASN A 337 19.18 -12.60 -15.34
N ALA A 338 19.41 -11.80 -14.30
CA ALA A 338 18.38 -10.94 -13.73
C ALA A 338 18.06 -9.78 -14.68
N SER A 339 16.77 -9.50 -14.86
CA SER A 339 16.25 -8.38 -15.67
C SER A 339 16.50 -7.03 -14.98
N ARG A 340 16.47 -7.00 -13.64
CA ARG A 340 16.55 -5.80 -12.81
C ARG A 340 17.59 -5.93 -11.69
N LYS A 341 17.98 -4.80 -11.13
CA LYS A 341 18.81 -4.67 -9.91
C LYS A 341 18.32 -3.48 -9.08
N PHE A 342 18.68 -3.45 -7.80
CA PHE A 342 18.43 -2.29 -6.95
C PHE A 342 19.70 -1.50 -6.72
N GLU A 343 19.66 -0.19 -6.96
CA GLU A 343 20.82 0.70 -6.81
C GLU A 343 20.50 1.82 -5.82
N LEU A 344 21.42 2.09 -4.89
CA LEU A 344 21.27 3.19 -3.94
C LEU A 344 21.09 4.54 -4.67
N ARG A 345 19.95 5.18 -4.46
CA ARG A 345 19.65 6.50 -5.00
C ARG A 345 20.41 7.58 -4.23
N THR A 346 21.24 8.35 -4.93
CA THR A 346 22.02 9.44 -4.33
C THR A 346 21.38 10.83 -4.46
N SER A 347 20.37 11.00 -5.34
CA SER A 347 19.73 12.29 -5.63
C SER A 347 18.25 12.16 -6.06
N PRO A 348 17.33 13.02 -5.57
CA PRO A 348 17.55 14.02 -4.51
C PRO A 348 17.76 13.33 -3.16
N ARG A 349 18.58 13.93 -2.30
CA ARG A 349 18.75 13.43 -0.93
C ARG A 349 17.46 13.61 -0.13
N LEU A 350 17.18 12.64 0.73
CA LEU A 350 16.15 12.74 1.75
C LEU A 350 16.63 13.68 2.87
N ILE A 351 16.15 14.92 2.88
CA ILE A 351 16.50 15.90 3.91
C ILE A 351 15.57 15.69 5.10
N GLN A 352 16.13 15.17 6.19
CA GLN A 352 15.41 14.94 7.43
C GLN A 352 15.04 16.27 8.11
N PRO A 353 13.89 16.34 8.81
CA PRO A 353 13.56 17.45 9.68
C PRO A 353 14.64 17.72 10.74
N SER A 354 14.73 18.97 11.23
CA SER A 354 15.77 19.33 12.22
C SER A 354 15.71 18.50 13.50
N ASP A 355 14.50 18.21 13.99
CA ASP A 355 14.29 17.44 15.21
C ASP A 355 14.68 15.96 15.04
N VAL A 356 14.44 15.41 13.85
CA VAL A 356 14.85 14.05 13.48
C VAL A 356 16.37 13.97 13.40
N SER A 357 17.01 14.99 12.82
CA SER A 357 18.46 15.06 12.66
C SER A 357 19.22 15.09 13.99
N LEU A 358 18.57 15.56 15.07
CA LEU A 358 19.11 15.53 16.44
C LEU A 358 18.84 14.21 17.17
N GLY A 359 17.95 13.38 16.63
CA GLY A 359 17.52 12.11 17.20
C GLY A 359 18.14 10.89 16.52
N GLN A 360 17.45 9.75 16.63
CA GLN A 360 17.80 8.52 15.94
C GLN A 360 16.56 7.86 15.34
N VAL A 361 16.49 7.82 14.01
CA VAL A 361 15.45 7.11 13.27
C VAL A 361 15.47 5.62 13.65
N GLN A 362 14.29 5.05 13.88
CA GLN A 362 14.09 3.64 14.24
C GLN A 362 13.37 2.86 13.14
N MET A 363 12.61 3.56 12.28
CA MET A 363 11.95 2.98 11.11
C MET A 363 11.68 4.06 10.06
N ALA A 364 11.69 3.66 8.79
CA ALA A 364 11.21 4.46 7.67
C ALA A 364 10.32 3.62 6.74
N SER A 365 9.30 4.24 6.16
CA SER A 365 8.40 3.61 5.20
C SER A 365 7.91 4.63 4.18
N PHE A 366 7.56 4.18 2.98
CA PHE A 366 6.81 5.01 2.04
C PHE A 366 5.40 5.29 2.57
N PHE A 367 4.90 6.49 2.28
CA PHE A 367 3.58 6.96 2.67
C PHE A 367 3.14 8.08 1.72
N ASP A 368 1.93 8.06 1.18
CA ASP A 368 1.41 9.13 0.31
C ASP A 368 0.73 10.20 1.17
N LEU A 369 1.47 11.24 1.57
CA LEU A 369 0.90 12.32 2.37
C LEU A 369 0.11 13.26 1.43
N LYS A 370 -1.14 13.57 1.79
CA LYS A 370 -2.12 14.35 0.98
C LYS A 370 -2.81 13.56 -0.14
N GLU A 371 -2.57 12.25 -0.23
CA GLU A 371 -3.25 11.37 -1.19
C GLU A 371 -3.09 11.86 -2.64
N ASP A 372 -1.90 12.40 -2.98
CA ASP A 372 -1.62 13.04 -4.26
C ASP A 372 -0.90 12.13 -5.26
N GLY A 373 -0.63 10.88 -4.88
CA GLY A 373 0.01 9.86 -5.70
C GLY A 373 1.53 9.91 -5.67
N THR A 374 2.13 10.87 -4.96
CA THR A 374 3.57 10.93 -4.73
C THR A 374 3.90 10.29 -3.39
N LEU A 375 4.85 9.35 -3.38
CA LEU A 375 5.29 8.75 -2.12
C LEU A 375 6.22 9.70 -1.35
N ASP A 376 5.82 10.06 -0.14
CA ASP A 376 6.65 10.65 0.91
C ASP A 376 7.29 9.57 1.78
N VAL A 377 8.05 9.99 2.79
CA VAL A 377 8.67 9.07 3.75
C VAL A 377 8.15 9.35 5.16
N LEU A 378 7.44 8.36 5.73
CA LEU A 378 7.12 8.29 7.15
C LEU A 378 8.37 7.92 7.94
N LEU A 379 8.66 8.64 9.02
CA LEU A 379 9.75 8.36 9.95
C LEU A 379 9.21 8.12 11.35
N GLU A 380 9.63 7.02 11.97
CA GLU A 380 9.55 6.82 13.41
C GLU A 380 10.95 7.00 13.99
N TYR A 381 11.11 7.85 15.00
CA TYR A 381 12.42 8.18 15.58
C TYR A 381 12.36 8.39 17.10
N LYS A 382 13.51 8.23 17.75
CA LYS A 382 13.73 8.71 19.12
C LYS A 382 14.26 10.13 19.05
N ASP A 383 13.61 11.06 19.74
CA ASP A 383 14.10 12.43 19.84
C ASP A 383 15.32 12.57 20.78
N ALA A 384 15.78 13.80 20.95
CA ALA A 384 16.87 14.12 21.89
C ALA A 384 16.58 13.68 23.34
N ASP A 385 15.30 13.65 23.74
CA ASP A 385 14.83 13.20 25.06
C ASP A 385 14.63 11.68 25.15
N GLN A 386 15.02 10.90 24.12
CA GLN A 386 14.79 9.46 24.01
C GLN A 386 13.32 9.04 23.98
N LYS A 387 12.41 9.95 23.62
CA LYS A 387 10.99 9.69 23.44
C LYS A 387 10.68 9.40 21.98
N MET A 388 9.81 8.41 21.77
CA MET A 388 9.34 8.04 20.44
C MET A 388 8.47 9.15 19.84
N ALA A 389 8.71 9.48 18.59
CA ALA A 389 7.92 10.41 17.80
C ALA A 389 7.88 9.99 16.33
N ILE A 390 6.93 10.58 15.61
CA ILE A 390 6.69 10.37 14.19
C ILE A 390 6.76 11.72 13.48
N ASP A 391 7.42 11.72 12.32
CA ASP A 391 7.50 12.86 11.41
C ASP A 391 7.60 12.37 9.95
N PHE A 392 7.61 13.29 8.99
CA PHE A 392 7.55 12.99 7.56
C PHE A 392 8.61 13.78 6.78
N ILE A 393 9.27 13.10 5.82
CA ILE A 393 10.03 13.78 4.76
C ILE A 393 9.10 13.94 3.57
N ARG A 394 8.79 15.19 3.22
CA ARG A 394 7.88 15.49 2.12
C ARG A 394 8.63 15.55 0.80
N CYS A 395 8.17 14.81 -0.19
CA CYS A 395 8.73 14.68 -1.51
C CYS A 395 7.75 15.20 -2.54
N GLU A 396 7.84 16.49 -2.87
CA GLU A 396 7.04 17.05 -3.96
C GLU A 396 7.57 16.58 -5.32
N ASP A 397 6.68 15.98 -6.12
CA ASP A 397 6.91 15.76 -7.53
C ASP A 397 6.89 17.11 -8.28
N LYS A 398 7.80 17.26 -9.24
CA LYS A 398 7.90 18.43 -10.12
C LYS A 398 6.92 18.39 -11.29
N GLY A 399 6.10 17.34 -11.39
CA GLY A 399 4.99 17.22 -12.34
C GLY A 399 5.37 16.65 -13.70
N ASP A 400 6.51 15.96 -13.80
CA ASP A 400 6.96 15.33 -15.04
C ASP A 400 6.53 13.85 -15.14
N THR A 401 6.25 13.21 -14.00
CA THR A 401 5.79 11.83 -13.89
C THR A 401 4.29 11.77 -13.61
N THR A 402 3.69 10.62 -13.90
CA THR A 402 2.26 10.40 -13.69
C THR A 402 2.02 9.10 -12.95
N PHE A 403 0.88 9.01 -12.27
CA PHE A 403 0.53 7.84 -11.47
C PHE A 403 -0.90 7.38 -11.74
N LEU A 404 -1.19 6.14 -11.35
CA LEU A 404 -2.52 5.60 -11.16
C LEU A 404 -2.62 5.06 -9.73
N LYS A 405 -3.53 5.62 -8.95
CA LYS A 405 -3.85 5.13 -7.60
C LYS A 405 -5.18 4.41 -7.63
N VAL A 406 -5.23 3.16 -7.20
CA VAL A 406 -6.47 2.36 -7.15
C VAL A 406 -6.72 1.86 -5.73
N GLN A 407 -7.95 2.05 -5.26
CA GLN A 407 -8.42 1.56 -3.97
C GLN A 407 -9.69 0.77 -4.15
N VAL A 408 -9.60 -0.51 -3.79
CA VAL A 408 -10.71 -1.45 -3.74
C VAL A 408 -11.16 -1.55 -2.29
N PHE A 409 -12.39 -1.16 -2.00
CA PHE A 409 -12.98 -1.28 -0.67
C PHE A 409 -13.91 -2.49 -0.59
N SER A 410 -14.14 -3.00 0.63
CA SER A 410 -15.13 -4.07 0.83
C SER A 410 -16.55 -3.61 0.47
N ASN A 411 -17.41 -4.56 0.11
CA ASN A 411 -18.83 -4.37 -0.24
C ASN A 411 -19.78 -4.55 0.94
N ALA A 412 -19.27 -4.62 2.17
CA ALA A 412 -20.08 -4.91 3.36
C ALA A 412 -21.14 -3.82 3.64
N CYS A 413 -20.99 -2.63 3.06
CA CYS A 413 -21.88 -1.49 3.20
C CYS A 413 -23.19 -1.63 2.40
N ASP A 414 -24.31 -1.98 3.07
CA ASP A 414 -25.64 -2.02 2.45
C ASP A 414 -26.45 -0.72 2.62
N GLN A 415 -26.55 -0.16 3.84
CA GLN A 415 -27.30 1.06 4.16
C GLN A 415 -26.76 1.76 5.43
N GLY A 416 -26.56 3.09 5.38
CA GLY A 416 -26.26 3.91 6.56
C GLY A 416 -24.79 4.23 6.83
N CYS A 417 -23.90 4.08 5.84
CA CYS A 417 -22.44 4.26 5.98
C CYS A 417 -21.94 5.72 6.15
N GLY A 418 -22.75 6.62 6.70
CA GLY A 418 -22.36 8.03 6.94
C GLY A 418 -22.62 9.00 5.77
N SER A 419 -22.14 10.23 5.92
CA SER A 419 -22.53 11.46 5.18
C SER A 419 -22.41 11.43 3.64
N ASP A 420 -22.97 12.42 2.94
CA ASP A 420 -23.03 12.49 1.48
C ASP A 420 -21.67 12.42 0.73
N LYS A 421 -20.55 12.74 1.38
CA LYS A 421 -19.17 12.51 0.86
C LYS A 421 -18.73 11.03 0.97
N LEU A 422 -19.24 10.30 1.96
CA LEU A 422 -18.91 8.91 2.36
C LEU A 422 -19.67 7.83 1.57
N LYS A 423 -20.27 8.19 0.43
CA LYS A 423 -21.26 7.32 -0.23
C LYS A 423 -20.69 6.14 -1.03
N ILE A 424 -19.38 5.98 -1.17
CA ILE A 424 -18.78 4.82 -1.86
C ILE A 424 -17.56 4.32 -1.10
N GLY A 425 -17.61 3.04 -0.75
CA GLY A 425 -16.54 2.31 -0.09
C GLY A 425 -16.63 2.33 1.43
N SER A 426 -16.13 1.28 2.06
CA SER A 426 -15.76 1.26 3.48
C SER A 426 -14.44 2.04 3.68
N GLY A 427 -14.07 2.37 4.91
CA GLY A 427 -12.70 2.85 5.22
C GLY A 427 -11.65 1.73 5.17
N ILE A 428 -12.07 0.51 4.80
CA ILE A 428 -11.26 -0.69 4.84
C ILE A 428 -10.95 -1.14 3.43
N ALA A 429 -9.68 -0.97 3.07
CA ALA A 429 -9.10 -1.59 1.88
C ALA A 429 -9.38 -3.10 1.92
N TRP A 430 -9.95 -3.64 0.84
CA TRP A 430 -10.29 -5.04 0.77
C TRP A 430 -9.02 -5.88 0.70
N HIS A 431 -8.71 -6.60 1.78
CA HIS A 431 -7.55 -7.48 1.87
C HIS A 431 -7.58 -8.51 0.74
N GLY A 432 -6.50 -8.58 -0.04
CA GLY A 432 -6.37 -9.53 -1.15
C GLY A 432 -7.07 -9.14 -2.45
N ALA A 433 -7.66 -7.94 -2.54
CA ALA A 433 -8.04 -7.40 -3.83
C ALA A 433 -6.78 -7.02 -4.63
N CYS A 434 -6.72 -7.44 -5.90
CA CYS A 434 -5.56 -7.24 -6.75
C CYS A 434 -5.92 -6.38 -7.95
N VAL A 435 -5.00 -5.50 -8.35
CA VAL A 435 -5.17 -4.58 -9.47
C VAL A 435 -4.02 -4.80 -10.43
N MET A 436 -4.33 -4.92 -11.72
CA MET A 436 -3.37 -4.93 -12.81
C MET A 436 -3.70 -3.78 -13.74
N PHE A 437 -2.69 -3.01 -14.16
CA PHE A 437 -2.85 -2.10 -15.29
C PHE A 437 -2.13 -2.61 -16.52
N ASN A 438 -2.63 -2.19 -17.67
CA ASN A 438 -1.96 -2.36 -18.95
C ASN A 438 -2.02 -1.02 -19.70
N MET A 439 -0.88 -0.59 -20.22
CA MET A 439 -0.77 0.58 -21.07
C MET A 439 0.29 0.41 -22.14
N SER A 440 0.15 1.17 -23.22
CA SER A 440 1.20 1.34 -24.22
C SER A 440 1.99 2.62 -23.94
N ASP A 441 3.32 2.52 -23.92
CA ASP A 441 4.19 3.69 -23.84
C ASP A 441 4.18 4.51 -25.15
N SER A 442 4.84 5.68 -25.16
CA SER A 442 4.95 6.53 -26.36
C SER A 442 5.70 5.88 -27.53
N TRP A 443 6.43 4.79 -27.30
CA TRP A 443 7.18 4.02 -28.28
C TRP A 443 6.44 2.74 -28.73
N GLY A 444 5.28 2.46 -28.15
CA GLY A 444 4.46 1.28 -28.43
C GLY A 444 4.88 0.01 -27.68
N HIS A 445 5.74 0.11 -26.67
CA HIS A 445 5.98 -1.01 -25.76
C HIS A 445 4.82 -1.14 -24.78
N GLU A 446 4.45 -2.37 -24.48
CA GLU A 446 3.44 -2.69 -23.48
C GLU A 446 4.09 -2.60 -22.09
N GLN A 447 3.45 -1.86 -21.20
CA GLN A 447 3.82 -1.75 -19.79
C GLN A 447 2.66 -2.27 -18.96
N LYS A 448 2.98 -3.18 -18.05
CA LYS A 448 2.05 -3.79 -17.11
C LYS A 448 2.58 -3.65 -15.71
N GLY A 449 1.68 -3.71 -14.75
CA GLY A 449 2.06 -3.80 -13.35
C GLY A 449 0.89 -4.36 -12.57
N THR A 450 1.19 -5.28 -11.66
CA THR A 450 0.19 -5.86 -10.75
C THR A 450 0.54 -5.57 -9.29
N GLN A 451 -0.46 -5.17 -8.51
CA GLN A 451 -0.32 -4.97 -7.07
C GLN A 451 -1.60 -5.37 -6.33
N CYS A 452 -1.42 -6.10 -5.24
CA CYS A 452 -2.50 -6.48 -4.34
C CYS A 452 -2.53 -5.60 -3.09
N GLN A 453 -3.73 -5.28 -2.64
CA GLN A 453 -3.95 -4.57 -1.40
C GLN A 453 -3.77 -5.50 -0.21
N MET A 454 -2.66 -5.31 0.48
CA MET A 454 -2.36 -5.96 1.77
C MET A 454 -2.18 -4.88 2.84
N PRO A 455 -3.24 -4.12 3.19
CA PRO A 455 -3.14 -3.15 4.27
C PRO A 455 -2.62 -3.87 5.52
N GLN A 456 -1.71 -3.21 6.23
CA GLN A 456 -0.85 -3.80 7.26
C GLN A 456 -1.48 -4.95 8.06
N THR A 457 -0.95 -6.16 7.88
CA THR A 457 -1.46 -7.37 8.53
C THR A 457 -0.66 -7.79 9.76
N THR A 458 0.69 -7.68 9.78
CA THR A 458 1.56 -8.01 10.93
C THR A 458 2.94 -7.32 10.87
N HIS A 459 3.75 -7.45 11.94
CA HIS A 459 5.20 -7.16 11.98
C HIS A 459 5.65 -5.72 11.68
N ARG A 460 4.72 -4.74 11.64
CA ARG A 460 4.99 -3.36 11.21
C ARG A 460 5.69 -3.28 9.84
N ALA A 461 5.30 -4.16 8.92
CA ALA A 461 5.76 -4.08 7.53
C ALA A 461 5.33 -2.79 6.85
N LEU A 462 4.20 -2.19 7.27
CA LEU A 462 3.66 -0.93 6.75
C LEU A 462 3.48 -0.98 5.22
N HIS A 463 2.63 -1.90 4.73
CA HIS A 463 2.18 -1.91 3.34
C HIS A 463 1.03 -0.92 3.12
N THR A 464 1.02 -0.19 2.01
CA THR A 464 0.00 0.83 1.72
C THR A 464 -1.39 0.19 1.56
N PRO A 465 -2.49 0.86 1.98
CA PRO A 465 -3.85 0.33 1.85
C PRO A 465 -4.43 0.56 0.45
N PHE A 466 -3.58 0.71 -0.57
CA PHE A 466 -3.93 1.05 -1.94
C PHE A 466 -2.88 0.48 -2.89
N ALA A 467 -3.30 0.26 -4.13
CA ALA A 467 -2.39 0.01 -5.23
C ALA A 467 -1.95 1.35 -5.85
N LEU A 468 -0.65 1.58 -5.97
CA LEU A 468 -0.08 2.77 -6.59
C LEU A 468 0.90 2.34 -7.68
N PHE A 469 0.61 2.77 -8.90
CA PHE A 469 1.45 2.51 -10.06
C PHE A 469 2.04 3.81 -10.59
N GLY A 470 3.35 3.87 -10.72
CA GLY A 470 4.01 4.84 -11.57
C GLY A 470 3.76 4.51 -13.03
N LEU A 471 3.38 5.51 -13.81
CA LEU A 471 3.13 5.39 -15.24
C LEU A 471 4.24 6.04 -16.07
N GLY A 472 5.31 6.51 -15.41
CA GLY A 472 6.38 7.27 -16.05
C GLY A 472 5.89 8.60 -16.63
N ARG A 473 6.55 9.04 -17.68
CA ARG A 473 6.30 10.34 -18.32
C ARG A 473 5.31 10.22 -19.46
N SER A 474 4.24 11.00 -19.38
CA SER A 474 3.30 11.27 -20.48
C SER A 474 2.59 10.04 -21.10
N PRO A 475 1.92 9.16 -20.32
CA PRO A 475 0.88 8.32 -20.90
C PRO A 475 -0.26 9.21 -21.40
N ASN A 476 -0.85 8.88 -22.56
CA ASN A 476 -2.09 9.53 -22.98
C ASN A 476 -3.28 9.03 -22.14
N PHE A 477 -3.34 7.71 -21.92
CA PHE A 477 -4.32 7.02 -21.11
C PHE A 477 -3.77 5.65 -20.71
N VAL A 478 -4.26 5.10 -19.61
CA VAL A 478 -4.10 3.69 -19.27
C VAL A 478 -5.14 2.91 -20.05
N ASP A 479 -4.70 1.94 -20.87
CA ASP A 479 -5.57 1.19 -21.78
C ASP A 479 -6.62 0.41 -20.98
N TYR A 480 -6.16 -0.37 -20.01
CA TYR A 480 -6.98 -1.19 -19.14
C TYR A 480 -6.49 -1.15 -17.69
N VAL A 481 -7.45 -1.12 -16.77
CA VAL A 481 -7.23 -1.42 -15.35
C VAL A 481 -8.13 -2.60 -15.03
N HIS A 482 -7.52 -3.75 -14.78
CA HIS A 482 -8.18 -4.98 -14.38
C HIS A 482 -8.15 -5.07 -12.86
N ILE A 483 -9.31 -5.25 -12.24
CA ILE A 483 -9.46 -5.43 -10.80
C ILE A 483 -9.99 -6.82 -10.56
N GLY A 484 -9.33 -7.58 -9.68
CA GLY A 484 -9.79 -8.85 -9.18
C GLY A 484 -10.13 -8.80 -7.70
N SER A 485 -11.10 -9.62 -7.31
CA SER A 485 -11.55 -9.78 -5.93
C SER A 485 -11.04 -11.10 -5.35
N ALA A 486 -10.86 -11.12 -4.04
CA ALA A 486 -10.38 -12.29 -3.30
C ALA A 486 -11.40 -13.45 -3.21
N ARG A 487 -12.56 -13.36 -3.87
CA ARG A 487 -13.65 -14.36 -3.84
C ARG A 487 -13.64 -15.29 -5.05
N MET A 488 -14.22 -16.47 -4.89
CA MET A 488 -14.61 -17.35 -5.99
C MET A 488 -16.11 -17.22 -6.28
N PRO A 489 -16.55 -17.20 -7.55
CA PRO A 489 -17.98 -17.23 -7.89
C PRO A 489 -18.63 -18.55 -7.43
N GLU A 490 -19.83 -18.50 -6.86
CA GLU A 490 -20.57 -19.72 -6.51
C GLU A 490 -21.16 -20.39 -7.77
N GLY A 491 -20.43 -21.34 -8.36
CA GLY A 491 -20.93 -22.18 -9.45
C GLY A 491 -19.82 -22.98 -10.15
N ASN A 492 -20.09 -24.25 -10.50
CA ASN A 492 -19.18 -25.17 -11.21
C ASN A 492 -18.85 -24.76 -12.67
N GLY A 493 -18.88 -23.47 -13.02
CA GLY A 493 -18.71 -22.99 -14.39
C GLY A 493 -17.70 -21.84 -14.47
N LEU A 494 -16.71 -22.02 -15.34
CA LEU A 494 -15.88 -21.00 -16.01
C LEU A 494 -16.10 -19.56 -15.51
N VAL A 495 -15.08 -18.98 -14.85
CA VAL A 495 -14.86 -17.55 -14.55
C VAL A 495 -16.02 -16.68 -15.04
N HIS A 496 -17.04 -16.47 -14.20
CA HIS A 496 -18.15 -15.61 -14.56
C HIS A 496 -17.69 -14.15 -14.48
N ASP A 497 -17.26 -13.66 -15.64
CA ASP A 497 -17.02 -12.27 -15.97
C ASP A 497 -18.09 -11.37 -15.32
N GLY A 498 -17.66 -10.50 -14.40
CA GLY A 498 -18.48 -9.53 -13.70
C GLY A 498 -18.63 -9.69 -12.19
N ASN A 499 -18.44 -10.87 -11.58
CA ASN A 499 -18.42 -10.98 -10.11
C ASN A 499 -17.00 -10.93 -9.58
N GLN A 500 -16.11 -11.74 -10.10
CA GLN A 500 -14.75 -11.81 -9.57
C GLN A 500 -13.86 -10.68 -10.12
N HIS A 501 -14.12 -10.26 -11.37
CA HIS A 501 -13.30 -9.29 -12.10
C HIS A 501 -14.10 -8.06 -12.53
N HIS A 502 -13.39 -6.95 -12.67
CA HIS A 502 -13.89 -5.70 -13.23
C HIS A 502 -12.84 -5.00 -14.07
N ASP A 503 -13.23 -4.59 -15.27
CA ASP A 503 -12.35 -3.90 -16.20
C ASP A 503 -12.78 -2.45 -16.36
N LEU A 504 -11.85 -1.55 -16.14
CA LEU A 504 -11.96 -0.14 -16.48
C LEU A 504 -11.08 0.14 -17.70
N LYS A 505 -11.57 0.94 -18.63
CA LYS A 505 -10.88 1.24 -19.90
C LYS A 505 -10.61 2.73 -20.01
N GLN A 506 -9.49 3.07 -20.65
CA GLN A 506 -9.13 4.45 -20.98
C GLN A 506 -9.12 5.37 -19.75
N ILE A 507 -8.40 4.97 -18.71
CA ILE A 507 -8.28 5.75 -17.49
C ILE A 507 -7.24 6.85 -17.68
N VAL A 508 -7.58 8.06 -17.24
CA VAL A 508 -6.70 9.22 -17.34
C VAL A 508 -5.61 9.11 -16.27
N PRO A 509 -4.33 9.34 -16.57
CA PRO A 509 -3.25 9.41 -15.58
C PRO A 509 -3.49 10.51 -14.53
N ASN A 510 -2.75 10.47 -13.42
CA ASN A 510 -2.92 11.36 -12.26
C ASN A 510 -4.33 11.28 -11.69
N SER A 511 -4.83 10.05 -11.60
CA SER A 511 -6.15 9.77 -11.10
C SER A 511 -6.11 8.78 -9.95
N ARG A 512 -7.09 8.97 -9.07
CA ARG A 512 -7.42 8.08 -7.99
C ARG A 512 -8.74 7.39 -8.32
N VAL A 513 -8.70 6.08 -8.45
CA VAL A 513 -9.85 5.23 -8.77
C VAL A 513 -10.30 4.52 -7.51
N ILE A 514 -11.53 4.77 -7.10
CA ILE A 514 -12.18 4.03 -6.02
C ILE A 514 -13.08 2.98 -6.64
N VAL A 515 -12.95 1.74 -6.21
CA VAL A 515 -13.69 0.59 -6.71
C VAL A 515 -14.36 -0.13 -5.54
N VAL A 516 -15.64 -0.48 -5.71
CA VAL A 516 -16.39 -1.30 -4.76
C VAL A 516 -16.98 -2.49 -5.53
N PRO A 517 -16.66 -3.73 -5.10
CA PRO A 517 -17.13 -4.95 -5.70
C PRO A 517 -18.64 -5.14 -5.43
N PRO A 518 -19.35 -5.93 -6.25
CA PRO A 518 -20.73 -6.25 -5.96
C PRO A 518 -20.85 -7.18 -4.75
N LYS A 519 -21.96 -7.10 -4.01
CA LYS A 519 -22.26 -7.98 -2.88
C LYS A 519 -22.68 -9.38 -3.32
N GLY A 520 -22.18 -10.41 -2.63
CA GLY A 520 -22.51 -11.82 -2.90
C GLY A 520 -22.27 -12.19 -4.37
N ASP A 521 -23.27 -12.76 -5.03
CA ASP A 521 -23.20 -13.07 -6.47
C ASP A 521 -23.69 -11.96 -7.41
N GLY A 522 -23.83 -10.72 -6.92
CA GLY A 522 -24.12 -9.58 -7.78
C GLY A 522 -23.00 -9.31 -8.78
N ARG A 523 -23.32 -8.68 -9.92
CA ARG A 523 -22.38 -8.33 -11.02
C ARG A 523 -22.03 -6.84 -11.11
N ASN A 524 -22.68 -6.02 -10.31
CA ASN A 524 -22.61 -4.56 -10.45
C ASN A 524 -21.49 -3.99 -9.58
N TRP A 525 -20.31 -3.82 -10.18
CA TRP A 525 -19.22 -3.05 -9.60
C TRP A 525 -19.56 -1.56 -9.61
N GLN A 526 -19.11 -0.86 -8.58
CA GLN A 526 -19.15 0.61 -8.52
C GLN A 526 -17.74 1.14 -8.64
N SER A 527 -17.54 2.14 -9.50
CA SER A 527 -16.25 2.81 -9.66
C SER A 527 -16.43 4.32 -9.66
N ARG A 528 -15.54 5.04 -9.00
CA ARG A 528 -15.43 6.51 -9.08
C ARG A 528 -14.00 6.91 -9.41
N LEU A 529 -13.89 7.83 -10.37
CA LEU A 529 -12.63 8.44 -10.78
C LEU A 529 -12.54 9.84 -10.17
N TYR A 530 -11.51 10.06 -9.36
CA TYR A 530 -11.12 11.36 -8.85
C TYR A 530 -9.87 11.80 -9.61
N LEU A 531 -9.92 13.01 -10.19
CA LEU A 531 -8.79 13.58 -10.90
C LEU A 531 -8.02 14.48 -9.95
N THR A 532 -6.72 14.25 -9.81
CA THR A 532 -5.85 15.15 -9.05
C THR A 532 -5.48 16.31 -9.98
N PRO A 533 -5.96 17.54 -9.72
CA PRO A 533 -5.72 18.66 -10.62
C PRO A 533 -4.22 19.00 -10.63
N SER A 534 -3.60 19.02 -11.81
CA SER A 534 -2.22 19.49 -11.95
C SER A 534 -2.11 20.95 -11.50
N GLN A 535 -1.02 21.28 -10.80
CA GLN A 535 -0.69 22.66 -10.40
C GLN A 535 -0.61 23.62 -11.61
N LEU A 536 -0.38 23.08 -12.82
CA LEU A 536 -0.31 23.82 -14.07
C LEU A 536 -1.67 24.22 -14.65
N ILE A 537 -2.79 23.71 -14.13
CA ILE A 537 -4.13 24.02 -14.66
C ILE A 537 -4.42 25.52 -14.58
N ILE A 538 -4.08 26.16 -13.46
CA ILE A 538 -4.32 27.60 -13.28
C ILE A 538 -3.45 28.40 -14.25
N GLN A 539 -2.17 28.02 -14.40
CA GLN A 539 -1.26 28.67 -15.34
C GLN A 539 -1.73 28.52 -16.80
N SER A 540 -2.17 27.31 -17.16
CA SER A 540 -2.71 27.01 -18.48
C SER A 540 -4.00 27.77 -18.76
N LEU A 541 -4.89 27.87 -17.77
CA LEU A 541 -6.11 28.67 -17.86
C LEU A 541 -5.80 30.15 -18.05
N LEU A 542 -4.81 30.70 -17.33
CA LEU A 542 -4.34 32.07 -17.49
C LEU A 542 -3.78 32.32 -18.90
N VAL A 543 -3.00 31.38 -19.44
CA VAL A 543 -2.49 31.45 -20.81
C VAL A 543 -3.65 31.40 -21.82
N LEU A 544 -4.60 30.49 -21.65
CA LEU A 544 -5.78 30.37 -22.52
C LEU A 544 -6.62 31.65 -22.52
N ILE A 545 -6.92 32.20 -21.34
CA ILE A 545 -7.65 33.48 -21.20
C ILE A 545 -6.88 34.60 -21.91
N SER A 546 -5.56 34.65 -21.77
CA SER A 546 -4.71 35.66 -22.39
C SER A 546 -4.74 35.56 -23.93
N VAL A 547 -4.65 34.35 -24.48
CA VAL A 547 -4.74 34.12 -25.93
C VAL A 547 -6.13 34.50 -26.45
N CYS A 548 -7.20 34.09 -25.76
CA CYS A 548 -8.57 34.46 -26.12
C CYS A 548 -8.78 35.99 -26.10
N ALA A 549 -8.24 36.69 -25.10
CA ALA A 549 -8.34 38.15 -25.00
C ALA A 549 -7.59 38.84 -26.16
N ILE A 550 -6.40 38.35 -26.53
CA ILE A 550 -5.63 38.88 -27.67
C ILE A 550 -6.42 38.68 -28.98
N LEU A 551 -6.99 37.49 -29.19
CA LEU A 551 -7.80 37.21 -30.38
C LEU A 551 -9.04 38.12 -30.45
N LEU A 552 -9.76 38.29 -29.34
CA LEU A 552 -10.91 39.20 -29.27
C LEU A 552 -10.51 40.67 -29.54
N PHE A 553 -9.35 41.10 -29.06
CA PHE A 553 -8.82 42.44 -29.32
C PHE A 553 -8.49 42.65 -30.81
N VAL A 554 -7.86 41.66 -31.45
CA VAL A 554 -7.59 41.70 -32.90
C VAL A 554 -8.90 41.75 -33.70
N VAL A 555 -9.88 40.91 -33.35
CA VAL A 555 -11.21 40.91 -33.99
C VAL A 555 -11.89 42.27 -33.82
N ALA A 556 -11.83 42.87 -32.63
CA ALA A 556 -12.41 44.19 -32.38
C ALA A 556 -11.75 45.30 -33.21
N ILE A 557 -10.42 45.28 -33.35
CA ILE A 557 -9.69 46.22 -34.22
C ILE A 557 -10.12 46.06 -35.68
N LEU A 558 -10.16 44.82 -36.18
CA LEU A 558 -10.57 44.53 -37.56
C LEU A 558 -11.99 44.99 -37.83
N HIS A 559 -12.94 44.66 -36.95
CA HIS A 559 -14.33 45.08 -37.06
C HIS A 559 -14.50 46.61 -36.98
N PHE A 560 -13.68 47.31 -36.18
CA PHE A 560 -13.71 48.76 -36.12
C PHE A 560 -13.13 49.41 -37.38
N ARG A 561 -12.07 48.82 -37.97
CA ARG A 561 -11.54 49.24 -39.28
C ARG A 561 -12.55 49.02 -40.40
N GLU A 562 -13.20 47.88 -40.42
CA GLU A 562 -14.27 47.55 -41.38
C GLU A 562 -15.43 48.55 -41.26
N ARG A 563 -15.94 48.80 -40.05
CA ARG A 563 -16.98 49.81 -39.83
C ARG A 563 -16.57 51.22 -40.26
N ARG A 564 -15.28 51.57 -40.16
CA ARG A 564 -14.77 52.86 -40.67
C ARG A 564 -14.72 52.89 -42.20
N ALA A 565 -14.30 51.81 -42.83
CA ALA A 565 -14.31 51.68 -44.29
C ALA A 565 -15.74 51.77 -44.85
N ASP A 566 -16.69 51.03 -44.27
CA ASP A 566 -18.12 51.08 -44.64
C ASP A 566 -18.71 52.49 -44.51
N LYS A 567 -18.36 53.21 -43.45
CA LYS A 567 -18.80 54.61 -43.28
C LYS A 567 -18.26 55.51 -44.39
N HIS A 568 -17.00 55.33 -44.79
CA HIS A 568 -16.38 56.10 -45.85
C HIS A 568 -17.00 55.78 -47.22
N GLU A 569 -17.30 54.50 -47.51
CA GLU A 569 -18.00 54.09 -48.73
C GLU A 569 -19.44 54.66 -48.81
N ARG A 570 -20.19 54.61 -47.70
CA ARG A 570 -21.54 55.20 -47.63
C ARG A 570 -21.53 56.70 -47.85
N GLN A 571 -20.53 57.42 -47.33
CA GLN A 571 -20.36 58.85 -47.60
C GLN A 571 -20.08 59.13 -49.08
N LEU A 572 -19.17 58.38 -49.70
CA LEU A 572 -18.90 58.49 -51.15
C LEU A 572 -20.13 58.20 -52.02
N GLN A 573 -20.93 57.19 -51.67
CA GLN A 573 -22.19 56.90 -52.36
C GLN A 573 -23.21 58.03 -52.19
N SER A 574 -23.33 58.62 -50.99
CA SER A 574 -24.24 59.76 -50.77
C SER A 574 -23.88 61.01 -51.58
N HIS A 575 -22.59 61.24 -51.85
CA HIS A 575 -22.14 62.33 -52.73
C HIS A 575 -22.40 62.07 -54.22
N ARG A 576 -22.51 60.81 -54.66
CA ARG A 576 -22.92 60.48 -56.05
C ARG A 576 -24.37 60.86 -56.34
N PHE A 577 -25.26 60.80 -55.36
CA PHE A 577 -26.69 61.11 -55.56
C PHE A 577 -27.01 62.61 -55.70
N HIS A 578 -26.07 63.51 -55.41
CA HIS A 578 -26.28 64.96 -55.57
C HIS A 578 -25.94 65.51 -56.97
N PHE A 579 -25.38 64.71 -57.87
CA PHE A 579 -25.05 65.15 -59.24
C PHE A 579 -26.11 64.78 -60.31
N ASP A 580 -27.13 63.99 -59.96
CA ASP A 580 -28.24 63.64 -60.87
C ASP A 580 -29.44 64.61 -60.76
N ALA A 581 -29.31 65.71 -60.00
CA ALA A 581 -30.36 66.70 -59.76
C ALA A 581 -29.99 68.14 -60.18
N MET A 582 -29.11 68.30 -61.18
CA MET A 582 -28.95 69.55 -61.94
C MET A 582 -29.13 69.32 -63.44
#